data_AF-A0A536CQX6-F1
#
_entry.id   AF-A0A536CQX6-F1
#
_cell.length_a   1.000
_cell.length_b   1.000
_cell.length_c   1.000
_cell.angle_alpha   90.00
_cell.angle_beta   90.00
_cell.angle_gamma   90.00
#
_symmetry.space_group_name_H-M   'P 1'
#
loop_
_entity.id
_entity.type
_entity.pdbx_description
1 polymer ?
#
loop_
_entity_poly.entity_id
_entity_poly.type
_entity_poly.pdbx_seq_one_letter_code
_entity_poly.pdbx_strand_id
1 'polypeptide(L)'
;MAVRLEKQDAIGHVVLDRPPANSYDRAFLDELDAAIEDARRDDAVKAILVRSANERFFSAGADINVFAKGDLDVQNAFVVCANEAMGKLEALPKVVVAAINGHCLGGGLEIALCCDFRIAAEGGYKPRDDPDPAGRARRGRRRRGRPRGHAAGQSPRAHPRLRDRPDVRDRPDQAGGRPGIRSAS
;
A
#
# COMPACT_ATOMS: atom_id res chain seq x y z
N MET A 1 8.05 11.46 -17.04
CA MET A 1 8.55 10.50 -16.04
C MET A 1 7.48 10.38 -14.97
N ALA A 2 6.95 9.17 -14.83
CA ALA A 2 5.97 8.75 -13.84
C ALA A 2 6.60 8.40 -12.47
N VAL A 3 7.86 7.99 -12.44
CA VAL A 3 8.63 7.76 -11.20
C VAL A 3 9.99 8.42 -11.32
N ARG A 4 10.47 9.06 -10.24
CA ARG A 4 11.80 9.68 -10.20
C ARG A 4 12.45 9.56 -8.84
N LEU A 5 13.79 9.59 -8.81
CA LEU A 5 14.58 9.72 -7.60
C LEU A 5 15.01 11.18 -7.40
N GLU A 6 14.59 11.80 -6.31
CA GLU A 6 15.10 13.08 -5.82
C GLU A 6 16.01 12.85 -4.61
N LYS A 7 17.06 13.66 -4.42
CA LYS A 7 17.92 13.56 -3.23
C LYS A 7 17.74 14.78 -2.33
N GLN A 8 17.51 14.53 -1.06
CA GLN A 8 17.46 15.56 -0.02
C GLN A 8 18.32 15.05 1.15
N ASP A 9 19.44 15.72 1.38
CA ASP A 9 20.47 15.26 2.32
C ASP A 9 20.88 13.79 2.06
N ALA A 10 20.76 12.94 3.07
CA ALA A 10 21.05 11.51 2.99
C ALA A 10 19.84 10.65 2.58
N ILE A 11 18.71 11.27 2.19
CA ILE A 11 17.46 10.58 1.87
C ILE A 11 17.21 10.59 0.36
N GLY A 12 16.98 9.40 -0.20
CA GLY A 12 16.50 9.23 -1.56
C GLY A 12 14.98 9.23 -1.58
N HIS A 13 14.37 10.20 -2.25
CA HIS A 13 12.93 10.29 -2.41
C HIS A 13 12.53 9.63 -3.74
N VAL A 14 11.93 8.45 -3.68
CA VAL A 14 11.28 7.83 -4.84
C VAL A 14 9.88 8.42 -4.95
N VAL A 15 9.69 9.29 -5.93
CA VAL A 15 8.46 10.09 -6.10
C VAL A 15 7.59 9.48 -7.19
N LEU A 16 6.38 9.06 -6.82
CA LEU A 16 5.34 8.55 -7.72
C LEU A 16 4.48 9.71 -8.25
N ASP A 17 4.45 9.89 -9.56
CA ASP A 17 3.88 11.07 -10.22
C ASP A 17 3.30 10.72 -11.62
N ARG A 18 2.32 9.82 -11.63
CA ARG A 18 1.53 9.44 -12.82
C ARG A 18 0.05 9.77 -12.59
N PRO A 19 -0.40 10.97 -12.98
CA PRO A 19 -1.81 11.32 -12.92
C PRO A 19 -2.71 10.32 -13.67
N PRO A 20 -3.98 10.15 -13.26
CA PRO A 20 -4.64 10.82 -12.15
C PRO A 20 -4.46 10.14 -10.78
N ALA A 21 -3.97 8.89 -10.74
CA ALA A 21 -4.07 8.04 -9.55
C ALA A 21 -2.81 7.19 -9.27
N ASN A 22 -1.68 7.51 -9.91
CA ASN A 22 -0.45 6.72 -9.84
C ASN A 22 -0.66 5.24 -10.13
N SER A 23 -1.59 4.92 -11.05
CA SER A 23 -1.69 3.55 -11.54
C SER A 23 -0.43 3.22 -12.33
N TYR A 24 0.15 2.04 -12.18
CA TYR A 24 1.38 1.69 -12.89
C TYR A 24 1.10 0.86 -14.15
N ASP A 25 1.84 1.19 -15.21
CA ASP A 25 1.98 0.42 -16.44
C ASP A 25 3.45 -0.03 -16.57
N ARG A 26 3.81 -0.61 -17.73
CA ARG A 26 5.17 -1.09 -17.95
C ARG A 26 6.22 0.03 -17.82
N ALA A 27 5.95 1.20 -18.39
CA ALA A 27 6.89 2.33 -18.33
C ALA A 27 7.09 2.83 -16.90
N PHE A 28 6.02 2.89 -16.10
CA PHE A 28 6.12 3.18 -14.68
C PHE A 28 7.03 2.19 -13.94
N LEU A 29 6.89 0.88 -14.21
CA LEU A 29 7.69 -0.15 -13.56
C LEU A 29 9.16 -0.06 -13.96
N ASP A 30 9.46 0.20 -15.24
CA ASP A 30 10.83 0.40 -15.72
C ASP A 30 11.48 1.63 -15.04
N GLU A 31 10.72 2.72 -14.86
CA GLU A 31 11.20 3.92 -14.15
C GLU A 31 11.35 3.70 -12.63
N LEU A 32 10.46 2.90 -12.02
CA LEU A 32 10.58 2.50 -10.62
C LEU A 32 11.84 1.65 -10.41
N ASP A 33 12.10 0.70 -11.30
CA ASP A 33 13.29 -0.15 -11.29
C ASP A 33 14.57 0.70 -11.37
N ALA A 34 14.60 1.67 -12.29
CA ALA A 34 15.71 2.60 -12.44
C ALA A 34 15.94 3.41 -11.15
N ALA A 35 14.87 3.97 -10.56
CA ALA A 35 14.98 4.73 -9.32
C ALA A 35 15.48 3.88 -8.14
N ILE A 36 15.06 2.62 -8.06
CA ILE A 36 15.54 1.65 -7.05
C ILE A 36 17.03 1.36 -7.25
N GLU A 37 17.46 1.10 -8.47
CA GLU A 37 18.86 0.78 -8.78
C GLU A 37 19.79 1.98 -8.58
N ASP A 38 19.36 3.18 -8.97
CA ASP A 38 20.10 4.41 -8.72
C ASP A 38 20.25 4.65 -7.20
N ALA A 39 19.17 4.48 -6.45
CA ALA A 39 19.21 4.60 -5.00
C ALA A 39 20.04 3.50 -4.36
N ARG A 40 20.05 2.27 -4.90
CA ARG A 40 20.88 1.14 -4.41
C ARG A 40 22.37 1.47 -4.50
N ARG A 41 22.80 2.02 -5.64
CA ARG A 41 24.22 2.26 -5.98
C ARG A 41 24.80 3.54 -5.38
N ASP A 42 23.96 4.49 -4.96
CA ASP A 42 24.42 5.76 -4.41
C ASP A 42 24.71 5.65 -2.90
N ASP A 43 25.98 5.54 -2.51
CA ASP A 43 26.41 5.46 -1.11
C ASP A 43 26.03 6.68 -0.27
N ALA A 44 25.73 7.84 -0.87
CA ALA A 44 25.27 9.02 -0.13
C ALA A 44 23.82 8.85 0.37
N VAL A 45 23.01 8.03 -0.31
CA VAL A 45 21.65 7.70 0.12
C VAL A 45 21.70 6.66 1.23
N LYS A 46 21.26 7.02 2.43
CA LYS A 46 21.25 6.16 3.62
C LYS A 46 19.87 5.56 3.92
N ALA A 47 18.81 6.22 3.49
CA ALA A 47 17.44 5.72 3.58
C ALA A 47 16.60 6.24 2.42
N ILE A 48 15.45 5.62 2.19
CA ILE A 48 14.56 5.94 1.08
C ILE A 48 13.16 6.29 1.59
N LEU A 49 12.59 7.34 1.01
CA LEU A 49 11.20 7.70 1.18
C LEU A 49 10.45 7.50 -0.14
N VAL A 50 9.58 6.49 -0.20
CA VAL A 50 8.62 6.34 -1.30
C VAL A 50 7.42 7.23 -0.99
N ARG A 51 7.16 8.22 -1.85
CA ARG A 51 6.08 9.19 -1.66
C ARG A 51 5.36 9.48 -2.97
N SER A 52 4.15 9.98 -2.87
CA SER A 52 3.42 10.49 -4.03
C SER A 52 3.61 11.99 -4.21
N ALA A 53 3.60 12.45 -5.46
CA ALA A 53 3.37 13.85 -5.81
C ALA A 53 1.87 14.19 -5.91
N ASN A 54 1.00 13.18 -5.98
CA ASN A 54 -0.45 13.34 -6.02
C ASN A 54 -1.04 13.36 -4.62
N GLU A 55 -1.82 14.40 -4.28
CA GLU A 55 -2.38 14.57 -2.93
C GLU A 55 -3.41 13.51 -2.54
N ARG A 56 -4.12 12.91 -3.51
CA ARG A 56 -5.24 12.00 -3.26
C ARG A 56 -4.87 10.53 -3.35
N PHE A 57 -3.82 10.20 -4.11
CA PHE A 57 -3.40 8.83 -4.35
C PHE A 57 -1.95 8.66 -3.99
N PHE A 58 -1.65 7.67 -3.14
CA PHE A 58 -0.33 7.08 -3.12
C PHE A 58 -0.12 6.29 -4.42
N SER A 59 -0.98 5.29 -4.64
CA SER A 59 -1.12 4.56 -5.90
C SER A 59 -2.41 3.74 -5.93
N ALA A 60 -3.11 3.77 -7.07
CA ALA A 60 -4.26 2.92 -7.34
C ALA A 60 -3.88 1.50 -7.86
N GLY A 61 -2.59 1.18 -7.93
CA GLY A 61 -2.08 -0.11 -8.39
C GLY A 61 -2.05 -0.27 -9.90
N ALA A 62 -2.02 -1.51 -10.38
CA ALA A 62 -1.86 -1.76 -11.80
C ALA A 62 -2.97 -1.12 -12.65
N ASP A 63 -2.59 -0.51 -13.77
CA ASP A 63 -3.55 0.10 -14.70
C ASP A 63 -4.42 -0.99 -15.34
N ILE A 64 -5.73 -0.92 -15.10
CA ILE A 64 -6.72 -1.90 -15.59
C ILE A 64 -6.67 -2.02 -17.13
N ASN A 65 -6.27 -0.97 -17.85
CA ASN A 65 -6.17 -1.02 -19.30
C ASN A 65 -5.06 -1.96 -19.79
N VAL A 66 -4.04 -2.24 -18.97
CA VAL A 66 -2.98 -3.21 -19.27
C VAL A 66 -3.60 -4.61 -19.36
N PHE A 67 -4.46 -4.98 -18.41
CA PHE A 67 -5.15 -6.27 -18.40
C PHE A 67 -6.33 -6.35 -19.36
N ALA A 68 -6.99 -5.22 -19.66
CA ALA A 68 -8.15 -5.22 -20.55
C ALA A 68 -7.79 -5.36 -22.04
N LYS A 69 -6.54 -5.07 -22.43
CA LYS A 69 -6.10 -5.01 -23.83
C LYS A 69 -5.07 -6.07 -24.23
N GLY A 70 -4.37 -6.68 -23.26
CA GLY A 70 -3.35 -7.69 -23.53
C GLY A 70 -3.91 -9.10 -23.68
N ASP A 71 -3.24 -9.92 -24.48
CA ASP A 71 -3.39 -11.38 -24.39
C ASP A 71 -2.76 -11.91 -23.10
N LEU A 72 -2.90 -13.21 -22.84
CA LEU A 72 -2.39 -13.84 -21.62
C LEU A 72 -0.86 -13.70 -21.49
N ASP A 73 -0.13 -13.72 -22.60
CA ASP A 73 1.33 -13.65 -22.58
C ASP A 73 1.81 -12.25 -22.16
N VAL A 74 1.18 -11.19 -22.69
CA VAL A 74 1.44 -9.81 -22.29
C VAL A 74 1.10 -9.59 -20.82
N GLN A 75 -0.03 -10.14 -20.34
CA GLN A 75 -0.42 -10.03 -18.93
C GLN A 75 0.58 -10.74 -18.02
N ASN A 76 1.01 -11.94 -18.38
CA ASN A 76 2.01 -12.70 -17.62
C ASN A 76 3.34 -11.95 -17.56
N ALA A 77 3.83 -11.45 -18.70
CA ALA A 77 5.06 -10.67 -18.76
C ALA A 77 4.98 -9.40 -17.90
N PHE A 78 3.82 -8.74 -17.88
CA PHE A 78 3.59 -7.58 -17.01
C PHE A 78 3.64 -7.93 -15.52
N VAL A 79 2.99 -9.03 -15.12
CA VAL A 79 3.03 -9.51 -13.72
C VAL A 79 4.44 -9.87 -13.30
N VAL A 80 5.21 -10.56 -14.16
CA VAL A 80 6.62 -10.88 -13.90
C VAL A 80 7.43 -9.61 -13.69
N CYS A 81 7.30 -8.62 -14.59
CA CYS A 81 7.99 -7.34 -14.47
C CYS A 81 7.62 -6.59 -13.18
N ALA A 82 6.34 -6.59 -12.80
CA ALA A 82 5.89 -5.97 -11.55
C ALA A 82 6.52 -6.66 -10.33
N ASN A 83 6.52 -7.99 -10.29
CA ASN A 83 7.11 -8.77 -9.21
C ASN A 83 8.62 -8.57 -9.12
N GLU A 84 9.33 -8.46 -10.24
CA GLU A 84 10.77 -8.20 -10.26
C GLU A 84 11.11 -6.82 -9.67
N ALA A 85 10.40 -5.77 -10.08
CA ALA A 85 10.60 -4.43 -9.54
C ALA A 85 10.27 -4.38 -8.03
N MET A 86 9.17 -5.00 -7.61
CA MET A 86 8.77 -5.08 -6.21
C MET A 86 9.76 -5.90 -5.37
N GLY A 87 10.24 -7.03 -5.88
CA GLY A 87 11.25 -7.86 -5.20
C GLY A 87 12.59 -7.13 -5.03
N LYS A 88 12.98 -6.28 -5.99
CA LYS A 88 14.17 -5.43 -5.86
C LYS A 88 14.00 -4.33 -4.81
N LEU A 89 12.79 -3.76 -4.70
CA LEU A 89 12.45 -2.78 -3.67
C LEU A 89 12.48 -3.43 -2.27
N GLU A 90 11.91 -4.62 -2.14
CA GLU A 90 11.90 -5.39 -0.89
C GLU A 90 13.32 -5.83 -0.47
N ALA A 91 14.15 -6.25 -1.44
CA ALA A 91 15.52 -6.70 -1.20
C ALA A 91 16.56 -5.55 -1.21
N LEU A 92 16.13 -4.31 -0.96
CA LEU A 92 17.05 -3.17 -0.96
C LEU A 92 17.85 -3.12 0.35
N PRO A 93 19.18 -2.96 0.31
CA PRO A 93 20.02 -2.94 1.51
C PRO A 93 19.99 -1.57 2.22
N LYS A 94 18.85 -0.88 2.20
CA LYS A 94 18.62 0.46 2.76
C LYS A 94 17.22 0.50 3.35
N VAL A 95 17.05 1.23 4.46
CA VAL A 95 15.72 1.37 5.07
C VAL A 95 14.80 2.14 4.13
N VAL A 96 13.63 1.58 3.83
CA VAL A 96 12.61 2.15 2.95
C VAL A 96 11.34 2.47 3.73
N VAL A 97 10.87 3.71 3.63
CA VAL A 97 9.63 4.19 4.25
C VAL A 97 8.63 4.57 3.15
N ALA A 98 7.43 4.00 3.19
CA ALA A 98 6.29 4.46 2.40
C ALA A 98 5.54 5.57 3.15
N ALA A 99 5.51 6.77 2.57
CA ALA A 99 4.67 7.88 3.02
C ALA A 99 3.33 7.87 2.26
N ILE A 100 2.31 7.27 2.87
CA ILE A 100 0.99 7.06 2.27
C ILE A 100 0.10 8.25 2.61
N ASN A 101 0.03 9.22 1.69
CA ASN A 101 -0.77 10.45 1.85
C ASN A 101 -2.23 10.30 1.37
N GLY A 102 -2.55 9.23 0.65
CA GLY A 102 -3.85 9.04 0.02
C GLY A 102 -4.13 7.57 -0.31
N HIS A 103 -5.00 7.32 -1.28
CA HIS A 103 -5.41 5.96 -1.64
C HIS A 103 -4.22 5.08 -2.04
N CYS A 104 -4.20 3.88 -1.46
CA CYS A 104 -3.16 2.87 -1.62
C CYS A 104 -3.88 1.53 -1.80
N LEU A 105 -4.08 1.11 -3.05
CA LEU A 105 -4.99 0.03 -3.43
C LEU A 105 -4.32 -0.97 -4.36
N GLY A 106 -4.71 -2.24 -4.27
CA GLY A 106 -4.19 -3.31 -5.13
C GLY A 106 -2.66 -3.29 -5.15
N GLY A 107 -2.07 -3.22 -6.34
CA GLY A 107 -0.61 -3.14 -6.45
C GLY A 107 0.04 -1.88 -5.87
N GLY A 108 -0.71 -0.81 -5.62
CA GLY A 108 -0.21 0.33 -4.87
C GLY A 108 0.05 -0.03 -3.40
N LEU A 109 -0.74 -0.95 -2.84
CA LEU A 109 -0.49 -1.52 -1.53
C LEU A 109 0.67 -2.52 -1.57
N GLU A 110 0.84 -3.26 -2.66
CA GLU A 110 2.00 -4.16 -2.84
C GLU A 110 3.32 -3.37 -2.82
N ILE A 111 3.41 -2.23 -3.53
CA ILE A 111 4.56 -1.31 -3.43
C ILE A 111 4.83 -0.91 -1.98
N ALA A 112 3.77 -0.54 -1.24
CA ALA A 112 3.92 -0.12 0.16
C ALA A 112 4.30 -1.28 1.10
N LEU A 113 3.90 -2.51 0.79
CA LEU A 113 4.24 -3.72 1.55
C LEU A 113 5.70 -4.11 1.38
N CYS A 114 6.29 -3.85 0.21
CA CYS A 114 7.73 -4.02 -0.03
C CYS A 114 8.61 -3.03 0.75
N CYS A 115 8.04 -1.99 1.36
CA CYS A 115 8.79 -1.06 2.21
C CYS A 115 8.91 -1.59 3.65
N ASP A 116 9.98 -1.23 4.38
CA ASP A 116 10.14 -1.63 5.79
C ASP A 116 9.06 -1.03 6.68
N PHE A 117 8.82 0.28 6.51
CA PHE A 117 7.84 1.04 7.29
C PHE A 117 6.80 1.68 6.39
N ARG A 118 5.57 1.78 6.91
CA ARG A 118 4.45 2.46 6.27
C ARG A 118 3.89 3.48 7.25
N ILE A 119 3.92 4.75 6.86
CA ILE A 119 3.30 5.85 7.60
C ILE A 119 2.14 6.37 6.77
N ALA A 120 0.92 6.19 7.28
CA ALA A 120 -0.29 6.63 6.60
C ALA A 120 -0.85 7.88 7.26
N ALA A 121 -1.22 8.86 6.43
CA ALA A 121 -1.98 10.01 6.88
C ALA A 121 -3.36 9.55 7.40
N GLU A 122 -3.85 10.25 8.44
CA GLU A 122 -5.25 10.08 8.85
C GLU A 122 -6.15 10.56 7.72
N GLY A 123 -7.13 9.75 7.33
CA GLY A 123 -7.97 10.05 6.18
C GLY A 123 -9.34 9.39 6.25
N GLY A 124 -10.34 10.07 5.71
CA GLY A 124 -11.72 9.58 5.61
C GLY A 124 -11.92 8.62 4.44
N TYR A 125 -11.12 7.56 4.36
CA TYR A 125 -11.18 6.58 3.25
C TYR A 125 -12.61 6.02 3.10
N LYS A 126 -13.20 6.27 1.94
CA LYS A 126 -14.51 5.72 1.55
C LYS A 126 -14.45 5.25 0.10
N PRO A 127 -14.14 3.96 -0.16
CA PRO A 127 -13.96 3.44 -1.53
C PRO A 127 -15.18 3.61 -2.43
N ARG A 128 -16.35 3.88 -1.85
CA ARG A 128 -17.61 4.05 -2.57
C ARG A 128 -17.97 5.50 -2.90
N ASP A 129 -17.38 6.45 -2.17
CA ASP A 129 -17.77 7.86 -2.21
C ASP A 129 -16.78 8.73 -2.96
N ASP A 130 -15.58 8.22 -3.26
CA ASP A 130 -14.61 8.96 -4.05
C ASP A 130 -15.06 9.10 -5.53
N PRO A 131 -14.75 10.22 -6.20
CA PRO A 131 -14.91 10.32 -7.65
C PRO A 131 -14.04 9.23 -8.28
N ASP A 132 -14.57 8.56 -9.31
CA ASP A 132 -13.84 7.49 -9.98
C ASP A 132 -12.42 7.94 -10.37
N PRO A 133 -11.35 7.27 -9.87
CA PRO A 133 -9.97 7.62 -10.22
C PRO A 133 -9.70 7.57 -11.72
N ALA A 134 -10.48 6.78 -12.48
CA ALA A 134 -10.38 6.69 -13.92
C ALA A 134 -11.15 7.79 -14.68
N GLY A 135 -11.76 8.75 -13.98
CA GLY A 135 -12.53 9.83 -14.60
C GLY A 135 -13.80 9.37 -15.33
N ARG A 136 -14.27 8.13 -15.15
CA ARG A 136 -15.54 7.69 -15.75
C ARG A 136 -16.65 8.36 -14.97
N ALA A 137 -17.19 9.43 -15.55
CA ALA A 137 -18.41 10.05 -15.09
C ALA A 137 -19.42 8.96 -14.71
N ARG A 138 -19.96 9.04 -13.49
CA ARG A 138 -20.96 8.10 -12.99
C ARG A 138 -22.16 8.13 -13.95
N ARG A 139 -22.20 7.25 -14.96
CA ARG A 139 -23.42 7.00 -15.74
C ARG A 139 -24.44 6.49 -14.74
N GLY A 140 -25.39 7.36 -14.41
CA GLY A 140 -26.31 7.19 -13.29
C GLY A 140 -26.95 5.81 -13.30
N ARG A 141 -26.48 4.92 -12.41
CA ARG A 141 -27.32 3.83 -11.93
C ARG A 141 -28.40 4.49 -11.07
N ARG A 142 -29.50 4.88 -11.72
CA ARG A 142 -30.77 5.18 -11.05
C ARG A 142 -31.00 4.05 -10.06
N ARG A 143 -31.02 4.37 -8.77
CA ARG A 143 -31.42 3.45 -7.71
C ARG A 143 -32.83 2.96 -8.09
N ARG A 144 -32.96 1.75 -8.63
CA ARG A 144 -34.26 1.06 -8.62
C ARG A 144 -34.60 0.87 -7.14
N GLY A 145 -35.73 1.44 -6.74
CA GLY A 145 -36.14 1.58 -5.35
C GLY A 145 -36.08 0.26 -4.59
N ARG A 146 -35.40 0.28 -3.44
CA ARG A 146 -35.72 -0.62 -2.33
C ARG A 146 -36.76 0.11 -1.47
N PRO A 147 -37.93 -0.48 -1.19
CA PRO A 147 -38.90 0.15 -0.31
C PRO A 147 -38.30 0.34 1.08
N ARG A 148 -38.58 1.49 1.70
CA ARG A 148 -38.20 1.82 3.06
C ARG A 148 -38.98 0.91 4.01
N GLY A 149 -38.34 -0.12 4.56
CA GLY A 149 -38.84 -0.83 5.73
C GLY A 149 -38.63 0.03 6.96
N HIS A 150 -39.71 0.46 7.60
CA HIS A 150 -39.68 0.92 8.98
C HIS A 150 -39.40 -0.28 9.89
N ALA A 151 -38.30 -0.22 10.63
CA ALA A 151 -38.12 -0.96 11.86
C ALA A 151 -37.29 -0.11 12.82
N ALA A 152 -37.96 0.37 13.87
CA ALA A 152 -37.32 0.86 15.07
C ALA A 152 -36.50 -0.30 15.69
N GLY A 153 -35.25 -0.01 16.06
CA GLY A 153 -34.33 -1.03 16.57
C GLY A 153 -33.08 -0.40 17.14
N GLN A 154 -33.23 0.17 18.34
CA GLN A 154 -32.24 0.32 19.42
C GLN A 154 -30.74 0.43 19.04
N SER A 155 -30.18 1.60 19.35
CA SER A 155 -28.74 1.89 19.42
C SER A 155 -27.97 0.84 20.25
N PRO A 156 -26.86 0.26 19.76
CA PRO A 156 -25.96 -0.50 20.61
C PRO A 156 -25.18 0.47 21.52
N ARG A 157 -25.35 0.27 22.82
CA ARG A 157 -24.68 1.01 23.91
C ARG A 157 -23.16 1.03 23.74
N ALA A 158 -22.57 2.15 24.14
CA ALA A 158 -21.14 2.39 24.22
C ALA A 158 -20.39 1.29 24.99
N HIS A 159 -19.24 0.88 24.46
CA HIS A 159 -18.27 0.01 25.15
C HIS A 159 -17.74 0.68 26.43
N PRO A 160 -17.59 -0.05 27.55
CA PRO A 160 -16.96 0.48 28.76
C PRO A 160 -15.45 0.72 28.52
N ARG A 161 -14.97 1.79 29.13
CA ARG A 161 -13.58 2.30 29.05
C ARG A 161 -12.56 1.25 29.53
N LEU A 162 -11.49 1.12 28.76
CA LEU A 162 -10.27 0.38 29.08
C LEU A 162 -9.47 1.11 30.19
N ARG A 163 -9.92 1.07 31.45
CA ARG A 163 -9.13 1.64 32.58
C ARG A 163 -8.80 0.68 33.72
N ASP A 164 -9.36 -0.53 33.74
CA ASP A 164 -9.16 -1.45 34.87
C ASP A 164 -8.59 -2.82 34.44
N ARG A 165 -7.51 -2.84 33.65
CA ARG A 165 -6.71 -4.06 33.50
C ARG A 165 -5.52 -4.00 34.46
N PRO A 166 -5.33 -4.99 35.35
CA PRO A 166 -4.15 -5.05 36.19
C PRO A 166 -2.88 -5.23 35.35
N ASP A 167 -1.78 -4.68 35.84
CA ASP A 167 -0.47 -4.68 35.20
C ASP A 167 0.03 -6.14 35.02
N VAL A 168 0.77 -6.39 33.95
CA VAL A 168 1.33 -7.71 33.61
C VAL A 168 2.24 -8.26 34.73
N ARG A 169 2.74 -7.38 35.59
CA ARG A 169 3.60 -7.68 36.73
C ARG A 169 2.88 -8.33 37.92
N ASP A 170 1.55 -8.31 37.96
CA ASP A 170 0.76 -8.85 39.09
C ASP A 170 0.23 -10.28 38.86
N ARG A 171 0.74 -11.01 37.85
CA ARG A 171 0.33 -12.41 37.63
C ARG A 171 1.22 -13.36 38.42
N PRO A 172 0.66 -14.33 39.18
CA PRO A 172 1.46 -15.35 39.85
C PRO A 172 2.12 -16.28 38.82
N ASP A 173 3.40 -16.57 39.05
CA ASP A 173 4.23 -17.48 38.24
C ASP A 173 3.57 -18.86 38.12
N GLN A 174 3.09 -19.20 36.93
CA GLN A 174 2.78 -20.59 36.59
C GLN A 174 3.99 -21.18 35.86
N ALA A 175 4.86 -21.81 36.65
CA ALA A 175 5.88 -22.72 36.15
C ALA A 175 5.20 -23.94 35.49
N GLY A 176 5.22 -23.99 34.16
CA GLY A 176 4.73 -25.11 33.35
C GLY A 176 5.74 -25.44 32.26
N GLY A 177 6.37 -26.61 32.38
CA GLY A 177 7.52 -27.05 31.60
C GLY A 177 7.31 -27.06 30.08
N ARG A 178 8.37 -26.69 29.35
CA ARG A 178 8.46 -26.87 27.90
C ARG A 178 8.91 -28.31 27.59
N PRO A 179 8.22 -29.07 26.74
CA PRO A 179 8.74 -30.33 26.24
C PRO A 179 9.81 -30.08 25.17
N GLY A 180 10.97 -30.72 25.35
CA GLY A 180 12.14 -30.59 24.49
C GLY A 180 11.94 -31.18 23.09
N ILE A 181 12.44 -30.47 22.09
CA ILE A 181 12.54 -30.92 20.70
C ILE A 181 13.82 -31.75 20.58
N ARG A 182 13.68 -33.05 20.28
CA ARG A 182 14.81 -33.91 19.89
C ARG A 182 15.06 -33.73 18.39
N SER A 183 16.33 -33.50 18.04
CA SER A 183 16.85 -33.57 16.68
C SER A 183 16.81 -35.00 16.16
N ALA A 184 16.24 -35.21 14.97
CA ALA A 184 16.40 -36.44 14.21
C ALA A 184 17.63 -36.33 13.33
N SER A 185 18.54 -37.28 13.49
CA SER A 185 19.62 -37.62 12.57
C SER A 185 19.10 -38.43 11.39
#